data_AF-A0A816HW28-F1
#
_entry.id   AF-A0A816HW28-F1
#
_cell.length_a   1.000
_cell.length_b   1.000
_cell.length_c   1.000
_cell.angle_alpha   90.00
_cell.angle_beta   90.00
_cell.angle_gamma   90.00
#
_symmetry.space_group_name_H-M   'P 1'
#
loop_
_entity.id
_entity.type
_entity.pdbx_description
1 polymer ?
#
loop_
_entity_poly.entity_id
_entity_poly.type
_entity_poly.pdbx_seq_one_letter_code
_entity_poly.pdbx_strand_id
1 'polypeptide(L)'
;MQIEPVSAQIPTSPLKGQISTVLPVSTIETALLPSKPDIIVKFTLNKQQTFAFKIICDHLDGDYSSRNDTLNGQLLMCVPGCGGTGKSQLIRAITNYFQLTNRCK
;
A
#
# COMPACT_ATOMS: atom_id res chain seq x y z
N MET A 1 37.05 -30.45 -49.97
CA MET A 1 38.31 -30.14 -49.25
C MET A 1 38.08 -30.59 -47.82
N GLN A 2 38.74 -31.68 -47.41
CA GLN A 2 38.64 -32.25 -46.06
C GLN A 2 39.51 -31.42 -45.11
N ILE A 3 39.00 -31.12 -43.91
CA ILE A 3 39.80 -30.57 -42.82
C ILE A 3 39.36 -31.26 -41.53
N GLU A 4 40.31 -31.97 -40.92
CA GLU A 4 40.21 -32.77 -39.71
C GLU A 4 39.97 -31.93 -38.44
N PRO A 5 39.39 -32.52 -37.37
CA PRO A 5 39.19 -31.83 -36.09
C PRO A 5 40.49 -31.73 -35.28
N VAL A 6 40.95 -30.51 -35.00
CA VAL A 6 42.06 -30.25 -34.08
C VAL A 6 41.55 -30.34 -32.64
N SER A 7 41.98 -31.40 -31.95
CA SER A 7 41.90 -31.53 -30.49
C SER A 7 42.95 -30.63 -29.85
N ALA A 8 42.51 -29.67 -29.04
CA ALA A 8 43.39 -28.87 -28.18
C ALA A 8 43.00 -29.11 -26.72
N GLN A 9 43.79 -29.94 -26.03
CA GLN A 9 43.77 -30.04 -24.57
C GLN A 9 44.40 -28.78 -23.98
N ILE A 10 43.75 -28.16 -22.99
CA ILE A 10 44.30 -27.06 -22.20
C ILE A 10 44.07 -27.38 -20.71
N PRO A 11 45.05 -27.14 -19.81
CA PRO A 11 45.16 -27.84 -18.53
C PRO A 11 44.15 -27.38 -17.48
N THR A 12 43.55 -28.33 -16.76
CA THR A 12 42.80 -28.07 -15.53
C THR A 12 43.77 -27.77 -14.39
N SER A 13 43.91 -26.49 -14.05
CA SER A 13 44.40 -26.08 -12.72
C SER A 13 43.21 -25.82 -11.81
N PRO A 14 43.22 -26.27 -10.53
CA PRO A 14 42.12 -26.02 -9.62
C PRO A 14 42.16 -24.57 -9.12
N LEU A 15 41.16 -23.77 -9.49
CA LEU A 15 40.97 -22.45 -8.90
C LEU A 15 40.53 -22.60 -7.44
N LYS A 16 41.51 -22.36 -6.57
CA LYS A 16 41.43 -22.30 -5.11
C LYS A 16 40.35 -21.30 -4.69
N GLY A 17 39.51 -21.75 -3.75
CA GLY A 17 38.34 -21.08 -3.17
C GLY A 17 38.24 -19.56 -3.33
N GLN A 18 37.28 -19.13 -4.13
CA GLN A 18 36.62 -17.85 -3.91
C GLN A 18 35.33 -18.15 -3.15
N ILE A 19 35.36 -17.94 -1.83
CA ILE A 19 34.15 -17.81 -1.03
C ILE A 19 33.54 -16.49 -1.49
N SER A 20 32.60 -16.56 -2.42
CA SER A 20 31.74 -15.42 -2.75
C SER A 20 30.87 -15.19 -1.52
N THR A 21 31.28 -14.27 -0.65
CA THR A 21 30.45 -13.77 0.44
C THR A 21 29.30 -13.01 -0.20
N VAL A 22 28.25 -13.74 -0.55
CA VAL A 22 26.97 -13.17 -0.94
C VAL A 22 26.46 -12.44 0.30
N LEU A 23 26.43 -11.11 0.25
CA LEU A 23 25.77 -10.32 1.29
C LEU A 23 24.32 -10.78 1.34
N PRO A 24 23.76 -11.14 2.52
CA PRO A 24 22.36 -11.49 2.60
C PRO A 24 21.53 -10.30 2.15
N VAL A 25 20.66 -10.51 1.16
CA VAL A 25 19.67 -9.50 0.79
C VAL A 25 18.78 -9.30 2.02
N SER A 26 18.95 -8.17 2.70
CA SER A 26 18.04 -7.76 3.75
C SER A 26 16.81 -7.21 3.06
N THR A 27 15.74 -8.02 2.97
CA THR A 27 14.42 -7.53 2.58
C THR A 27 14.01 -6.50 3.63
N ILE A 28 14.19 -5.22 3.31
CA ILE A 28 13.61 -4.13 4.10
C ILE A 28 12.11 -4.26 3.90
N GLU A 29 11.40 -4.61 4.98
CA GLU A 29 9.95 -4.70 5.01
C GLU A 29 9.41 -3.27 4.88
N THR A 30 9.20 -2.82 3.64
CA THR A 30 8.51 -1.57 3.37
C THR A 30 7.09 -1.74 3.90
N ALA A 31 6.79 -1.16 5.06
CA ALA A 31 5.46 -1.20 5.64
C ALA A 31 4.47 -0.65 4.60
N LEU A 32 3.71 -1.55 3.97
CA LEU A 32 2.73 -1.19 2.96
C LEU A 32 1.68 -0.30 3.65
N LEU A 33 1.40 0.87 3.08
CA LEU A 33 0.29 1.68 3.56
C LEU A 33 -0.99 0.86 3.49
N PRO A 34 -1.84 0.87 4.53
CA PRO A 34 -3.06 0.08 4.52
C PRO A 34 -3.98 0.58 3.42
N SER A 35 -4.55 -0.36 2.66
CA SER A 35 -5.55 -0.01 1.67
C SER A 35 -6.91 0.24 2.35
N LYS A 36 -7.79 1.00 1.69
CA LYS A 36 -9.18 1.21 2.13
C LYS A 36 -9.92 -0.10 2.45
N PRO A 37 -9.85 -1.18 1.63
CA PRO A 37 -10.51 -2.44 1.97
C PRO A 37 -9.94 -3.10 3.23
N ASP A 38 -8.64 -2.96 3.52
CA ASP A 38 -8.06 -3.50 4.75
C ASP A 38 -8.71 -2.88 5.99
N ILE A 39 -8.95 -1.56 5.95
CA ILE A 39 -9.63 -0.85 7.03
C ILE A 39 -11.10 -1.28 7.15
N ILE A 40 -11.80 -1.43 6.02
CA ILE A 40 -13.20 -1.88 6.00
C ILE A 40 -13.34 -3.25 6.69
N VAL A 41 -12.44 -4.18 6.37
CA VAL A 41 -12.42 -5.53 6.98
C VAL A 41 -12.02 -5.45 8.45
N LYS A 42 -10.94 -4.74 8.79
CA LYS A 42 -10.43 -4.60 10.16
C LYS A 42 -11.47 -4.05 11.13
N PHE A 43 -12.26 -3.07 10.68
CA PHE A 43 -13.32 -2.46 11.49
C PHE A 43 -14.70 -3.06 11.24
N THR A 44 -14.80 -4.14 10.46
CA THR A 44 -16.05 -4.86 10.18
C THR A 44 -17.18 -3.92 9.74
N LEU A 45 -16.88 -2.97 8.85
CA LEU A 45 -17.85 -1.95 8.45
C LEU A 45 -18.97 -2.58 7.61
N ASN A 46 -20.22 -2.25 7.96
CA ASN A 46 -21.36 -2.65 7.14
C ASN A 46 -21.42 -1.84 5.83
N LYS A 47 -22.38 -2.16 4.94
CA LYS A 47 -22.51 -1.52 3.62
C LYS A 47 -22.66 0.01 3.70
N GLN A 48 -23.46 0.51 4.64
CA GLN A 48 -23.73 1.95 4.79
C GLN A 48 -22.51 2.69 5.36
N GLN A 49 -21.87 2.11 6.38
CA GLN A 49 -20.64 2.65 6.96
C GLN A 49 -19.49 2.64 5.94
N THR A 50 -19.37 1.58 5.14
CA THR A 50 -18.38 1.47 4.06
C THR A 50 -18.56 2.59 3.04
N PHE A 51 -19.81 2.92 2.69
CA PHE A 51 -20.09 4.01 1.77
C PHE A 51 -19.66 5.36 2.33
N ALA A 52 -20.02 5.66 3.59
CA ALA A 52 -19.59 6.88 4.26
C ALA A 52 -18.06 6.96 4.40
N PHE A 53 -17.41 5.85 4.77
CA PHE A 53 -15.95 5.75 4.87
C PHE A 53 -15.27 6.06 3.54
N LYS A 54 -15.74 5.48 2.43
CA LYS A 54 -15.18 5.71 1.10
C LYS A 54 -15.29 7.17 0.69
N ILE A 55 -16.47 7.79 0.81
CA ILE A 55 -16.66 9.22 0.49
C ILE A 55 -15.62 10.08 1.22
N ILE A 56 -15.47 9.85 2.53
CA ILE A 56 -14.54 10.62 3.37
C ILE A 56 -13.09 10.40 2.92
N CYS A 57 -12.71 9.16 2.63
CA CYS A 57 -11.33 8.84 2.24
C CYS A 57 -11.00 9.26 0.79
N ASP A 58 -11.98 9.18 -0.13
CA ASP A 58 -11.85 9.59 -1.53
C ASP A 58 -11.71 11.12 -1.63
N HIS A 59 -12.45 11.88 -0.82
CA HIS A 59 -12.28 13.34 -0.70
C HIS A 59 -10.84 13.73 -0.36
N LEU A 60 -10.17 12.95 0.49
CA LEU A 60 -8.77 13.21 0.88
C LEU A 60 -7.76 12.91 -0.22
N ASP A 61 -8.07 11.95 -1.09
CA ASP A 61 -7.15 11.57 -2.17
C ASP A 61 -7.10 12.62 -3.29
N GLY A 62 -7.90 13.70 -3.18
CA GLY A 62 -7.88 14.81 -4.13
C GLY A 62 -8.56 14.51 -5.46
N ASP A 63 -9.27 13.38 -5.55
CA ASP A 63 -9.97 12.97 -6.77
C ASP A 63 -11.22 13.82 -7.07
N TYR A 64 -11.59 14.71 -6.15
CA TYR A 64 -12.60 15.75 -6.37
C TYR A 64 -12.00 16.96 -7.09
N SER A 65 -11.61 16.75 -8.35
CA SER A 65 -11.17 17.80 -9.27
C SER A 65 -12.36 18.37 -10.04
N SER A 66 -13.09 19.36 -9.50
CA SER A 66 -13.88 20.24 -10.38
C SER A 66 -14.25 21.61 -9.80
N ARG A 67 -13.75 22.63 -10.53
CA ARG A 67 -14.38 23.92 -10.85
C ARG A 67 -14.53 24.94 -9.72
N ASN A 68 -13.52 25.81 -9.65
CA ASN A 68 -13.67 27.23 -9.35
C ASN A 68 -14.22 27.66 -7.97
N ASP A 69 -14.26 26.80 -6.96
CA ASP A 69 -14.61 27.25 -5.60
C ASP A 69 -13.38 27.70 -4.82
N THR A 70 -13.21 29.00 -4.81
CA THR A 70 -12.09 29.77 -4.22
C THR A 70 -12.17 29.86 -2.68
N LEU A 71 -12.91 28.99 -2.00
CA LEU A 71 -13.12 29.04 -0.55
C LEU A 71 -13.18 27.63 0.07
N ASN A 72 -11.99 27.11 0.40
CA ASN A 72 -11.78 26.02 1.37
C ASN A 72 -12.24 24.62 0.94
N GLY A 73 -11.31 23.80 0.42
CA GLY A 73 -11.51 22.38 0.04
C GLY A 73 -11.81 21.40 1.19
N GLN A 74 -12.56 21.83 2.21
CA GLN A 74 -12.98 21.03 3.36
C GLN A 74 -14.28 20.27 3.05
N LEU A 75 -14.31 18.98 3.39
CA LEU A 75 -15.53 18.17 3.32
C LEU A 75 -16.51 18.57 4.43
N LEU A 76 -17.70 19.03 4.04
CA LEU A 76 -18.85 19.19 4.94
C LEU A 76 -19.81 18.01 4.73
N MET A 77 -19.80 17.04 5.65
CA MET A 77 -20.63 15.83 5.58
C MET A 77 -21.28 15.53 6.94
N CYS A 78 -22.57 15.18 6.91
CA CYS A 78 -23.28 14.61 8.06
C CYS A 78 -23.52 13.11 7.84
N VAL A 79 -23.23 12.29 8.85
CA VAL A 79 -23.54 10.85 8.85
C VAL A 79 -24.63 10.57 9.89
N PRO A 80 -25.91 10.58 9.50
CA PRO A 80 -27.02 10.37 10.44
C PRO A 80 -27.18 8.90 10.83
N GLY A 81 -27.91 8.64 11.91
CA GLY A 81 -28.37 7.31 12.28
C GLY A 81 -28.76 7.19 13.76
N CYS A 82 -29.65 6.25 14.06
CA CYS A 82 -30.11 5.96 15.42
C CYS A 82 -28.97 5.52 16.36
N GLY A 83 -29.20 5.54 17.68
CA GLY A 83 -28.29 4.94 18.65
C GLY A 83 -27.99 3.47 18.30
N GLY A 84 -26.76 3.02 18.54
CA GLY A 84 -26.36 1.62 18.29
C GLY A 84 -26.00 1.26 16.84
N THR A 85 -26.13 2.16 15.86
CA THR A 85 -25.82 1.87 14.44
C THR A 85 -24.31 1.86 14.10
N GLY A 86 -23.43 1.88 15.10
CA GLY A 86 -21.99 1.80 14.90
C GLY A 86 -21.33 3.06 14.32
N LYS A 87 -21.95 4.25 14.44
CA LYS A 87 -21.31 5.52 14.03
C LYS A 87 -19.92 5.71 14.67
N SER A 88 -19.77 5.35 15.95
CA SER A 88 -18.47 5.40 16.63
C SER A 88 -17.43 4.46 16.02
N GLN A 89 -17.85 3.30 15.48
CA GLN A 89 -16.96 2.36 14.78
C GLN A 89 -16.47 2.97 13.46
N LEU A 90 -17.36 3.64 12.71
CA LEU A 90 -16.99 4.40 11.52
C LEU A 90 -15.95 5.49 11.84
N ILE A 91 -16.15 6.26 12.91
CA ILE A 91 -15.18 7.30 13.34
C ILE A 91 -13.82 6.68 13.68
N ARG A 92 -13.78 5.54 14.37
CA ARG A 92 -12.54 4.83 14.68
C ARG A 92 -11.82 4.35 13.42
N ALA A 93 -12.57 3.83 12.44
CA ALA A 93 -12.01 3.40 11.15
C ALA A 93 -11.36 4.57 10.39
N ILE A 94 -12.05 5.71 10.31
CA ILE A 94 -11.54 6.94 9.69
C ILE A 94 -10.27 7.40 10.41
N THR A 95 -10.32 7.51 11.74
CA THR A 95 -9.17 7.94 12.55
C THR A 95 -7.97 7.03 12.33
N ASN A 96 -8.17 5.71 12.33
CA ASN A 96 -7.10 4.76 12.13
C ASN A 96 -6.51 4.84 10.72
N TYR A 97 -7.34 4.98 9.69
CA TYR A 97 -6.85 5.17 8.32
C TYR A 97 -6.00 6.44 8.20
N PHE A 98 -6.39 7.54 8.86
CA PHE A 98 -5.67 8.81 8.76
C PHE A 98 -4.33 8.75 9.48
N GLN A 99 -4.27 8.07 10.62
CA GLN A 99 -3.02 7.83 11.34
C GLN A 99 -2.05 7.00 10.51
N LEU A 100 -2.54 5.90 9.92
CA LEU A 100 -1.69 5.00 9.14
C LEU A 100 -1.23 5.59 7.81
N THR A 101 -1.96 6.57 7.27
CA THR A 101 -1.60 7.28 6.03
C THR A 101 -0.90 8.61 6.27
N ASN A 102 -0.57 8.95 7.52
CA ASN A 102 0.05 10.23 7.91
C ASN A 102 -0.75 11.47 7.45
N ARG A 103 -2.08 11.37 7.50
CA ARG A 103 -3.02 12.44 7.13
C ARG A 103 -3.64 13.16 8.33
N CYS A 104 -3.29 12.75 9.54
CA CYS A 104 -3.54 13.53 10.75
C CYS A 104 -2.54 14.70 10.80
N LYS A 105 -3.00 15.92 10.48
CA LYS A 105 -2.25 17.15 10.73
C LYS A 105 -2.50 17.65 12.15
#